data_AF-A0AAV0XPJ2-F1
#
_entry.id   AF-A0AAV0XPJ2-F1
#
_cell.length_a   1.000
_cell.length_b   1.000
_cell.length_c   1.000
_cell.angle_alpha   90.00
_cell.angle_beta   90.00
_cell.angle_gamma   90.00
#
_symmetry.space_group_name_H-M   'P 1'
#
loop_
_entity.id
_entity.type
_entity.pdbx_description
1 polymer ?
#
loop_
_entity_poly.entity_id
_entity_poly.type
_entity_poly.pdbx_seq_one_letter_code
_entity_poly.pdbx_strand_id
1 'polypeptide(L)'
;MYLPVDKPYFYMSPSEFNNIVSNIRRVRVLKVKCKVFMRNPRTAFETNASTSNLATLNQNKCIQHATGLVNCTRGFNTVYEFATATNPMVPTSCKIIDTTFMKKVISV
;
A
#
# COMPACT_ATOMS: atom_id res chain seq x y z
N MET A 1 0.74 4.72 -0.38
CA MET A 1 0.89 3.26 -0.16
C MET A 1 1.70 2.68 -1.30
N TYR A 2 2.70 1.87 -1.00
CA TYR A 2 3.54 1.20 -1.98
C TYR A 2 2.99 -0.20 -2.27
N LEU A 3 3.06 -0.62 -3.53
CA LEU A 3 2.76 -1.97 -3.98
C LEU A 3 4.09 -2.67 -4.32
N PRO A 4 4.34 -3.91 -3.83
CA PRO A 4 5.59 -4.65 -4.08
C PRO A 4 5.71 -5.21 -5.50
N VAL A 5 5.54 -4.36 -6.51
CA VAL A 5 5.58 -4.73 -7.93
C VAL A 5 6.95 -5.22 -8.39
N ASP A 6 8.02 -4.95 -7.63
CA ASP A 6 9.38 -5.43 -7.86
C ASP A 6 9.67 -6.77 -7.17
N LYS A 7 8.72 -7.33 -6.41
CA LYS A 7 8.93 -8.55 -5.63
C LYS A 7 8.19 -9.74 -6.23
N PRO A 8 8.82 -10.93 -6.31
CA PRO A 8 8.24 -12.09 -6.99
C PRO A 8 6.99 -12.64 -6.27
N TYR A 9 6.96 -12.58 -4.94
CA TYR A 9 5.81 -13.02 -4.13
C TYR A 9 4.52 -12.25 -4.42
N PHE A 10 4.59 -11.10 -5.11
CA PHE A 10 3.41 -10.36 -5.52
C PHE A 10 2.71 -10.98 -6.74
N TYR A 11 3.43 -11.79 -7.52
CA TYR A 11 2.93 -12.38 -8.76
C TYR A 11 2.71 -13.89 -8.70
N MET A 12 3.22 -14.55 -7.67
CA MET A 12 3.20 -16.00 -7.57
C MET A 12 3.00 -16.47 -6.13
N SER A 13 2.40 -17.63 -5.99
CA SER A 13 2.22 -18.28 -4.70
C SER A 13 3.57 -18.73 -4.10
N PRO A 14 3.66 -18.93 -2.77
CA PRO A 14 4.88 -19.45 -2.14
C PRO A 14 5.33 -20.79 -2.72
N SER A 15 4.38 -21.66 -3.08
CA SER A 15 4.67 -22.96 -3.68
C SER A 15 5.26 -22.84 -5.08
N GLU A 16 4.73 -21.96 -5.93
CA GLU A 16 5.30 -21.69 -7.25
C GLU A 16 6.70 -21.07 -7.15
N PHE A 17 6.90 -20.15 -6.20
CA PHE A 17 8.22 -19.57 -5.96
C PHE A 17 9.25 -20.64 -5.58
N ASN A 18 8.91 -21.53 -4.64
CA ASN A 18 9.83 -22.59 -4.22
C ASN A 18 10.08 -23.61 -5.34
N ASN A 19 9.02 -24.06 -6.01
CA ASN A 19 9.15 -25.10 -7.02
C ASN A 19 9.85 -24.61 -8.29
N ILE A 20 9.63 -23.35 -8.69
CA ILE A 20 10.14 -22.82 -9.96
C ILE A 20 11.39 -21.98 -9.73
N VAL A 21 11.32 -20.99 -8.83
CA VAL A 21 12.36 -19.98 -8.70
C VAL A 21 13.51 -20.44 -7.82
N SER A 22 13.26 -21.17 -6.72
CA SER A 22 14.34 -21.66 -5.85
C SER A 22 14.97 -22.96 -6.32
N ASN A 23 14.18 -23.86 -6.93
CA ASN A 23 14.64 -25.22 -7.24
C ASN A 23 15.14 -25.40 -8.68
N ILE A 24 14.60 -24.67 -9.66
CA ILE A 24 15.03 -24.80 -11.06
C ILE A 24 16.15 -23.79 -11.34
N ARG A 25 17.30 -24.29 -11.78
CA ARG A 25 18.46 -23.43 -12.13
C ARG A 25 18.18 -22.60 -13.38
N ARG A 26 18.66 -21.35 -13.38
CA ARG A 26 18.65 -20.40 -14.50
C ARG A 26 17.26 -19.90 -14.94
N VAL A 27 16.23 -20.03 -14.11
CA VAL A 27 14.94 -19.36 -14.36
C VAL A 27 15.12 -17.84 -14.26
N ARG A 28 14.55 -17.11 -15.22
CA ARG A 28 14.60 -15.63 -15.25
C ARG A 28 13.22 -15.08 -15.59
N VAL A 29 12.86 -13.99 -14.91
CA VAL A 29 11.62 -13.26 -15.18
C VAL A 29 11.83 -12.40 -16.43
N LEU A 30 11.04 -12.64 -17.48
CA LEU A 30 11.13 -11.88 -18.73
C LEU A 30 10.34 -10.57 -18.67
N LYS A 31 9.15 -10.59 -18.05
CA LYS A 31 8.25 -9.44 -18.00
C LYS A 31 7.28 -9.57 -16.83
N VAL A 32 7.00 -8.45 -16.17
CA VAL A 32 5.95 -8.31 -15.16
C VAL A 32 5.02 -7.15 -15.54
N LYS A 33 3.75 -7.25 -15.16
CA LYS A 33 2.76 -6.19 -15.37
C LYS A 33 1.75 -6.19 -14.23
N CYS A 34 1.48 -5.02 -13.69
CA CYS A 34 0.41 -4.80 -12.72
C CYS A 34 -0.59 -3.79 -13.29
N LYS A 35 -1.88 -4.00 -13.04
CA LYS A 35 -2.94 -3.01 -13.30
C LYS A 35 -3.72 -2.84 -12.01
N VAL A 36 -3.94 -1.60 -11.61
CA VAL A 36 -4.70 -1.27 -10.40
C VAL A 36 -6.03 -0.66 -10.83
N PHE A 37 -7.12 -1.13 -10.21
CA PHE A 37 -8.45 -0.58 -10.39
C PHE A 37 -8.95 -0.07 -9.06
N MET A 38 -9.23 1.23 -9.02
CA MET A 38 -9.87 1.87 -7.88
C MET A 38 -11.32 1.42 -7.78
N ARG A 39 -11.72 0.92 -6.61
CA ARG A 39 -13.13 0.73 -6.25
C ARG A 39 -13.64 1.96 -5.49
N ASN A 40 -14.88 1.94 -5.01
CA ASN A 40 -15.44 3.09 -4.31
C ASN A 40 -14.72 3.32 -2.96
N PRO A 41 -14.07 4.48 -2.72
CA PRO A 41 -13.47 4.79 -1.43
C PRO A 41 -14.56 5.01 -0.39
N ARG A 42 -14.42 4.35 0.76
CA ARG A 42 -15.32 4.50 1.91
C ARG A 42 -14.84 5.66 2.76
N THR A 43 -15.77 6.54 3.12
CA THR A 43 -15.54 7.67 4.01
C THR A 43 -16.46 7.51 5.21
N ALA A 44 -15.97 7.85 6.41
CA ALA A 44 -16.77 7.77 7.62
C ALA A 44 -17.80 8.91 7.66
N PHE A 45 -18.96 8.64 8.24
CA PHE A 45 -19.97 9.63 8.54
C PHE A 45 -19.96 9.91 10.03
N GLU A 46 -19.75 11.17 10.42
CA GLU A 46 -19.77 11.58 11.82
C GLU A 46 -21.22 11.57 12.34
N THR A 47 -21.50 10.72 13.33
CA THR A 47 -22.83 10.57 13.93
C THR A 47 -23.06 11.48 15.14
N ASN A 48 -21.98 12.04 15.70
CA ASN A 48 -22.04 13.03 16.76
C ASN A 48 -21.38 14.33 16.27
N ALA A 49 -22.19 15.27 15.79
CA ALA A 49 -21.72 16.58 15.38
C ALA A 49 -21.21 17.33 16.62
N SER A 50 -19.89 17.27 16.87
CA SER A 50 -19.23 18.18 17.80
C SER A 50 -18.79 19.45 17.06
N THR A 51 -18.43 20.49 17.82
CA THR A 51 -18.21 21.88 17.36
C THR A 51 -17.16 22.08 16.25
N SER A 52 -16.42 21.05 15.86
CA SER A 52 -15.30 21.13 14.90
C SER A 52 -15.57 20.51 13.53
N ASN A 53 -16.48 19.55 13.38
CA ASN A 53 -16.74 18.87 12.09
C ASN A 53 -18.23 18.85 11.72
N LEU A 54 -18.58 19.53 10.63
CA LEU A 54 -19.90 19.43 9.99
C LEU A 54 -20.12 18.02 9.44
N ALA A 55 -21.25 17.39 9.77
CA ALA A 55 -21.64 16.11 9.18
C ALA A 55 -21.95 16.31 7.69
N THR A 56 -21.10 15.78 6.80
CA THR A 56 -21.26 15.90 5.35
C THR A 56 -21.59 14.55 4.72
N LEU A 57 -22.77 14.47 4.10
CA LEU A 57 -23.24 13.25 3.42
C LEU A 57 -22.69 13.13 1.99
N ASN A 58 -22.47 14.27 1.33
CA ASN A 58 -21.87 14.32 -0.01
C ASN A 58 -20.40 14.72 0.07
N GLN A 59 -19.54 13.93 -0.55
CA GLN A 59 -18.11 14.16 -0.58
C GLN A 59 -17.58 13.86 -1.98
N ASN A 60 -16.86 14.83 -2.56
CA ASN A 60 -16.09 14.61 -3.79
C ASN A 60 -14.85 13.79 -3.43
N LYS A 61 -14.76 12.57 -3.99
CA LYS A 61 -13.66 11.65 -3.70
C LYS A 61 -12.71 11.61 -4.88
N CYS A 62 -11.57 12.27 -4.73
CA CYS A 62 -10.49 12.28 -5.73
C CYS A 62 -9.44 11.23 -5.39
N ILE A 63 -8.82 10.64 -6.41
CA ILE A 63 -7.76 9.64 -6.26
C ILE A 63 -6.53 10.10 -6.99
N GLN A 64 -5.37 9.81 -6.39
CA GLN A 64 -4.08 10.04 -7.00
C GLN A 64 -3.26 8.75 -6.89
N HIS A 65 -2.60 8.40 -7.99
CA HIS A 65 -1.60 7.34 -8.02
C HIS A 65 -0.44 7.82 -8.88
N ALA A 66 0.74 7.27 -8.63
CA ALA A 66 1.94 7.58 -9.39
C ALA A 66 2.81 6.34 -9.52
N THR A 67 3.55 6.25 -10.61
CA THR A 67 4.39 5.10 -10.95
C THR A 67 5.85 5.50 -10.96
N GLY A 68 6.69 4.75 -10.25
CA GLY A 68 8.15 4.93 -10.31
C GLY A 68 8.68 6.21 -9.66
N LEU A 69 7.92 6.87 -8.77
CA LEU A 69 8.38 8.12 -8.12
C LEU A 69 9.71 7.95 -7.39
N VAL A 70 9.98 6.79 -6.79
CA VAL A 70 11.25 6.49 -6.10
C VAL A 70 12.45 6.52 -7.06
N ASN A 71 12.24 6.26 -8.35
CA ASN A 71 13.31 6.31 -9.35
C ASN A 71 13.58 7.74 -9.85
N CYS A 72 12.55 8.59 -9.82
CA CYS A 72 12.62 9.96 -10.32
C CYS A 72 12.89 11.00 -9.23
N THR A 73 12.64 10.66 -7.97
CA THR A 73 12.76 11.55 -6.81
C THR A 73 13.68 10.95 -5.77
N ARG A 74 14.14 11.76 -4.80
CA ARG A 74 14.95 11.28 -3.67
C ARG A 74 14.11 10.73 -2.51
N GLY A 75 12.85 10.38 -2.77
CA GLY A 75 11.92 9.87 -1.77
C GLY A 75 12.06 8.36 -1.54
N PHE A 76 11.65 7.91 -0.37
CA PHE A 76 11.60 6.49 -0.01
C PHE A 76 10.16 6.03 0.18
N ASN A 77 9.90 4.74 -0.05
CA ASN A 77 8.60 4.14 0.27
C ASN A 77 8.46 4.02 1.79
N THR A 78 7.47 4.71 2.35
CA THR A 78 7.19 4.71 3.79
C THR A 78 5.72 4.35 4.09
N VAL A 79 5.49 3.88 5.32
CA VAL A 79 4.17 3.68 5.91
C VAL A 79 4.02 4.68 7.05
N TYR A 80 2.88 5.37 7.07
CA TYR A 80 2.54 6.33 8.11
C TYR A 80 1.84 5.63 9.28
N GLU A 81 2.14 6.09 10.49
CA GLU A 81 1.42 5.74 11.71
C GLU A 81 0.53 6.91 12.11
N PHE A 82 -0.67 6.61 12.63
CA PHE A 82 -1.71 7.60 12.91
C PHE A 82 -2.12 7.57 14.39
N ALA A 83 -2.59 8.71 14.91
CA ALA A 83 -3.13 8.83 16.27
C ALA A 83 -4.60 8.38 16.37
N THR A 84 -5.09 8.11 17.59
CA THR A 84 -6.37 7.41 17.82
C THR A 84 -7.60 8.30 18.01
N ALA A 85 -7.50 9.61 18.26
CA ALA A 85 -8.66 10.35 18.80
C ALA A 85 -9.13 11.55 17.95
N THR A 86 -8.33 12.60 17.81
CA THR A 86 -8.86 13.90 17.34
C THR A 86 -8.58 14.20 15.88
N ASN A 87 -7.56 13.57 15.28
CA ASN A 87 -7.19 13.74 13.87
C ASN A 87 -6.60 12.43 13.32
N PRO A 88 -7.42 11.39 13.12
CA PRO A 88 -6.93 10.05 12.79
C PRO A 88 -6.23 9.96 11.42
N MET A 89 -6.33 11.00 10.58
CA MET A 89 -5.71 11.03 9.25
C MET A 89 -4.45 11.91 9.19
N VAL A 90 -4.02 12.48 10.32
CA VAL A 90 -2.74 13.19 10.42
C VAL A 90 -1.66 12.19 10.89
N PRO A 91 -0.61 11.96 10.09
CA PRO A 91 0.44 11.02 10.46
C PRO A 91 1.27 11.57 11.63
N THR A 92 1.52 10.74 12.64
CA THR A 92 2.36 11.08 13.80
C THR A 92 3.79 10.58 13.66
N SER A 93 3.99 9.51 12.88
CA SER A 93 5.30 8.94 12.61
C SER A 93 5.32 8.33 11.20
N CYS A 94 6.51 8.01 10.70
CA CYS A 94 6.66 7.21 9.50
C CYS A 94 7.78 6.17 9.65
N LYS A 95 7.61 5.03 8.99
CA LYS A 95 8.61 3.96 8.92
C LYS A 95 8.89 3.61 7.47
N ILE A 96 10.16 3.40 7.15
CA ILE A 96 10.57 2.92 5.83
C ILE A 96 10.10 1.48 5.67
N ILE A 97 9.55 1.16 4.50
CA ILE A 97 9.14 -0.20 4.19
C ILE A 97 10.38 -1.06 3.99
N ASP A 98 10.61 -1.98 4.90
CA ASP A 98 11.71 -2.93 4.89
C ASP A 98 11.24 -4.36 4.59
N THR A 99 12.18 -5.30 4.52
CA THR A 99 11.86 -6.71 4.27
C THR A 99 11.11 -7.36 5.43
N THR A 100 11.32 -6.89 6.66
CA THR A 100 10.63 -7.37 7.86
C THR A 100 9.14 -7.02 7.82
N PHE A 101 8.82 -5.77 7.48
CA PHE A 101 7.45 -5.30 7.29
C PHE A 101 6.74 -6.13 6.22
N MET A 102 7.39 -6.37 5.08
CA MET A 102 6.76 -7.15 4.00
C MET A 102 6.56 -8.62 4.36
N LYS A 103 7.47 -9.24 5.13
CA LYS A 103 7.25 -10.59 5.68
C LYS A 103 5.97 -10.65 6.51
N LYS A 104 5.74 -9.65 7.37
CA LYS A 104 4.53 -9.57 8.18
C LYS A 104 3.25 -9.45 7.34
N VAL A 105 3.30 -8.71 6.22
CA VAL A 105 2.16 -8.58 5.31
C VAL A 105 1.85 -9.89 4.57
N ILE A 106 2.88 -10.68 4.25
CA ILE A 106 2.74 -11.95 3.51
C ILE A 106 2.36 -13.12 4.44
N SER A 107 2.74 -13.07 5.72
CA SER A 107 2.51 -14.15 6.69
C SER A 107 1.09 -14.20 7.28
N VAL A 108 0.21 -13.28 6.87
CA VAL A 108 -1.21 -13.23 7.27
C VAL A 108 -2.04 -13.88 6.18
#